data_AF-A0A2D4ZR06-F1
#
_entry.id   AF-A0A2D4ZR06-F1
#
_cell.length_a   1.000
_cell.length_b   1.000
_cell.length_c   1.000
_cell.angle_alpha   90.00
_cell.angle_beta   90.00
_cell.angle_gamma   90.00
#
_symmetry.space_group_name_H-M   'P 1'
#
loop_
_entity.id
_entity.type
_entity.pdbx_description
1 polymer ?
#
loop_
_entity_poly.entity_id
_entity_poly.type
_entity_poly.pdbx_seq_one_letter_code
_entity_poly.pdbx_strand_id
1 'polypeptide(L)'
;MSSQVGKLNMVNSKLGATMMGQQTTRTIFDTVTASAINATRYDFFQTFNGKTALETNLVQNKLDSSESMVIKSVYIAIDPGTQAGGGAGTLDALGMMNLNIIVGNQVVLKDFAPNFNAGARGVAFDRLHSAGDDDIVEVRLLTDIIIPPQVNFKCELQLAETTSEANTKITLGLKGYGVIFSAGNTF
;
A
#
# COMPACT_ATOMS: atom_id res chain seq x y z
N MET A 1 -12.70 10.84 17.96
CA MET A 1 -12.04 11.19 16.68
C MET A 1 -10.85 12.17 16.85
N SER A 2 -10.36 12.47 18.05
CA SER A 2 -9.30 13.50 18.26
C SER A 2 -7.84 12.99 18.28
N SER A 3 -7.58 11.67 18.21
CA SER A 3 -6.23 11.14 18.48
C SER A 3 -5.27 11.10 17.28
N GLN A 4 -5.79 11.29 16.06
CA GLN A 4 -5.06 11.00 14.82
C GLN A 4 -4.48 12.27 14.21
N VAL A 5 -5.30 13.33 14.18
CA VAL A 5 -4.91 14.70 13.85
C VAL A 5 -3.79 15.19 14.77
N GLY A 6 -3.84 14.84 16.07
CA GLY A 6 -2.81 15.21 17.04
C GLY A 6 -1.45 14.54 16.78
N LYS A 7 -1.45 13.26 16.37
CA LYS A 7 -0.19 12.54 16.05
C LYS A 7 0.47 13.07 14.78
N LEU A 8 -0.33 13.36 13.76
CA LEU A 8 0.13 13.92 12.49
C LEU A 8 0.71 15.33 12.71
N ASN A 9 0.00 16.18 13.46
CA ASN A 9 0.50 17.52 13.84
C ASN A 9 1.78 17.47 14.67
N MET A 10 1.94 16.48 15.56
CA MET A 10 3.15 16.31 16.37
C MET A 10 4.37 15.89 15.52
N VAL A 11 4.18 15.04 14.51
CA VAL A 11 5.27 14.67 13.58
C VAL A 11 5.62 15.86 12.69
N ASN A 12 4.62 16.58 12.19
CA ASN A 12 4.81 17.78 11.37
C ASN A 12 5.56 18.88 12.13
N SER A 13 5.21 19.13 13.39
CA SER A 13 5.87 20.14 14.22
C SER A 13 7.31 19.76 14.57
N LYS A 14 7.62 18.47 14.75
CA LYS A 14 8.99 17.99 14.99
C LYS A 14 9.89 18.05 13.76
N LEU A 15 9.30 18.02 12.56
CA LEU A 15 10.02 18.07 11.28
C LEU A 15 10.03 19.48 10.66
N GLY A 16 9.50 20.49 11.34
CA GLY A 16 9.56 21.89 10.90
C GLY A 16 8.51 22.28 9.85
N ALA A 17 7.47 21.48 9.64
CA ALA A 17 6.33 21.86 8.80
C ALA A 17 5.42 22.82 9.60
N THR A 18 5.47 24.11 9.28
CA THR A 18 4.90 25.21 10.08
C THR A 18 3.47 25.62 9.74
N MET A 19 2.79 24.95 8.80
CA MET A 19 1.47 25.38 8.33
C MET A 19 0.38 24.31 8.48
N MET A 20 -0.84 24.72 8.86
CA MET A 20 -2.03 23.87 8.83
C MET A 20 -2.33 23.50 7.37
N GLY A 21 -1.89 22.31 6.95
CA GLY A 21 -2.16 21.80 5.60
C GLY A 21 -3.63 21.43 5.40
N GLN A 22 -4.08 21.45 4.15
CA GLN A 22 -5.40 20.97 3.77
C GLN A 22 -5.44 19.44 3.92
N GLN A 23 -6.44 18.95 4.65
CA GLN A 23 -6.66 17.51 4.80
C GLN A 23 -7.27 16.96 3.52
N THR A 24 -6.69 15.88 2.99
CA THR A 24 -7.20 15.17 1.83
C THR A 24 -7.20 13.66 2.10
N THR A 25 -7.91 12.90 1.29
CA THR A 25 -7.73 11.45 1.22
C THR A 25 -6.81 11.14 0.06
N ARG A 26 -5.72 10.40 0.32
CA ARG A 26 -4.79 9.95 -0.71
C ARG A 26 -4.76 8.43 -0.78
N THR A 27 -4.66 7.94 -2.00
CA THR A 27 -4.25 6.56 -2.29
C THR A 27 -2.96 6.63 -3.08
N ILE A 28 -1.92 5.96 -2.60
CA ILE A 28 -0.70 5.69 -3.38
C ILE A 28 -0.71 4.21 -3.75
N PHE A 29 -0.27 3.88 -4.95
CA PHE A 29 -0.23 2.50 -5.39
C PHE A 29 0.99 2.25 -6.27
N ASP A 30 1.40 0.99 -6.26
CA ASP A 30 2.49 0.50 -7.09
C ASP A 30 2.22 -0.95 -7.51
N THR A 31 2.46 -1.23 -8.78
CA THR A 31 2.28 -2.54 -9.40
C THR A 31 3.64 -3.12 -9.75
N VAL A 32 3.84 -4.38 -9.39
CA VAL A 32 5.02 -5.17 -9.73
C VAL A 32 4.58 -6.36 -10.57
N THR A 33 5.25 -6.55 -11.69
CA THR A 33 5.06 -7.73 -12.54
C THR A 33 6.02 -8.82 -12.09
N ALA A 34 5.50 -10.03 -11.84
CA ALA A 34 6.32 -11.21 -11.60
C ALA A 34 7.16 -11.51 -12.85
N SER A 35 8.44 -11.14 -12.79
CA SER A 35 9.40 -11.29 -13.89
C SER A 35 9.85 -12.74 -14.09
N ALA A 36 9.63 -13.60 -13.10
CA ALA A 36 9.91 -15.03 -13.15
C ALA A 36 8.77 -15.81 -12.50
N ILE A 37 8.47 -16.97 -13.08
CA ILE A 37 7.71 -18.03 -12.40
C ILE A 37 8.47 -18.35 -11.11
N ASN A 38 7.77 -18.49 -9.98
CA ASN A 38 8.36 -18.72 -8.66
C ASN A 38 8.98 -17.55 -7.91
N ALA A 39 8.67 -16.31 -8.29
CA ALA A 39 8.92 -15.20 -7.39
C ALA A 39 8.03 -15.33 -6.13
N THR A 40 8.64 -15.19 -4.95
CA THR A 40 7.95 -15.23 -3.64
C THR A 40 8.10 -13.93 -2.88
N ARG A 41 8.85 -12.96 -3.42
CA ARG A 41 9.10 -11.66 -2.81
C ARG A 41 8.94 -10.56 -3.85
N TYR A 42 8.19 -9.53 -3.48
CA TYR A 42 7.91 -8.37 -4.30
C TYR A 42 8.18 -7.11 -3.49
N ASP A 43 9.09 -6.27 -3.99
CA ASP A 43 9.41 -4.99 -3.40
C ASP A 43 8.66 -3.87 -4.16
N PHE A 44 7.84 -3.12 -3.42
CA PHE A 44 7.02 -2.02 -3.92
C PHE A 44 7.63 -0.66 -3.56
N PHE A 45 7.33 0.35 -4.37
CA PHE A 45 7.77 1.73 -4.23
C PHE A 45 9.31 1.86 -4.24
N GLN A 46 10.02 1.01 -5.00
CA GLN A 46 11.48 1.08 -5.12
C GLN A 46 11.97 1.48 -6.52
N THR A 47 11.32 0.97 -7.57
CA THR A 47 11.69 1.24 -8.96
C THR A 47 10.48 1.76 -9.71
N PHE A 48 10.60 2.96 -10.28
CA PHE A 48 9.54 3.62 -11.03
C PHE A 48 9.85 3.70 -12.53
N ASN A 49 11.09 3.42 -12.92
CA ASN A 49 11.51 3.46 -14.32
C ASN A 49 10.74 2.41 -15.13
N GLY A 50 10.14 2.83 -16.24
CA GLY A 50 9.34 1.97 -17.11
C GLY A 50 7.92 1.68 -16.63
N LYS A 51 7.48 2.22 -15.49
CA LYS A 51 6.09 2.08 -15.02
C LYS A 51 5.18 3.12 -15.67
N THR A 52 3.97 2.69 -16.03
CA THR A 52 2.93 3.56 -16.57
C THR A 52 2.10 4.22 -15.46
N ALA A 53 1.29 5.22 -15.83
CA ALA A 53 0.37 5.88 -14.89
C ALA A 53 -0.72 4.95 -14.29
N LEU A 54 -0.91 3.77 -14.88
CA LEU A 54 -1.82 2.74 -14.38
C LEU A 54 -1.11 1.74 -13.44
N GLU A 55 0.22 1.79 -13.36
CA GLU A 55 1.05 0.89 -12.54
C GLU A 55 1.64 1.59 -11.33
N THR A 56 1.80 2.91 -11.37
CA THR A 56 2.17 3.71 -10.21
C THR A 56 1.65 5.13 -10.36
N ASN A 57 1.26 5.75 -9.25
CA ASN A 57 0.98 7.18 -9.20
C ASN A 57 2.10 7.99 -8.52
N LEU A 58 3.24 7.34 -8.24
CA LEU A 58 4.44 7.96 -7.71
C LEU A 58 5.59 7.86 -8.70
N VAL A 59 6.45 8.88 -8.66
CA VAL A 59 7.69 8.95 -9.46
C VAL A 59 8.95 8.71 -8.62
N GLN A 60 8.82 8.72 -7.29
CA GLN A 60 9.88 8.53 -6.33
C GLN A 60 9.33 7.87 -5.05
N ASN A 61 10.21 7.26 -4.27
CA ASN A 61 9.87 6.49 -3.07
C ASN A 61 9.71 7.36 -1.81
N LYS A 62 9.34 8.63 -1.98
CA LYS A 62 9.16 9.61 -0.92
C LYS A 62 8.04 10.57 -1.29
N LEU A 63 7.40 11.13 -0.27
CA LEU A 63 6.42 12.19 -0.45
C LEU A 63 7.12 13.54 -0.61
N ASP A 64 6.46 14.48 -1.28
CA ASP A 64 7.00 15.82 -1.48
C ASP A 64 7.25 16.56 -0.16
N SER A 65 8.07 17.61 -0.20
CA SER A 65 8.44 18.38 1.00
C SER A 65 7.24 18.98 1.71
N SER A 66 6.16 19.21 0.97
CA SER A 66 4.89 19.71 1.46
C SER A 66 3.84 18.60 1.63
N GLU A 67 4.22 17.33 1.74
CA GLU A 67 3.24 16.25 1.85
C GLU A 67 3.57 15.22 2.93
N SER A 68 2.55 14.82 3.68
CA SER A 68 2.60 13.69 4.62
C SER A 68 1.35 12.83 4.49
N MET A 69 1.47 11.55 4.83
CA MET A 69 0.36 10.60 4.73
C MET A 69 0.27 9.69 5.96
N VAL A 70 -0.94 9.47 6.45
CA VAL A 70 -1.29 8.40 7.39
C VAL A 70 -1.99 7.29 6.64
N ILE A 71 -1.42 6.10 6.67
CA ILE A 71 -2.00 4.87 6.11
C ILE A 71 -3.07 4.34 7.06
N LYS A 72 -4.25 4.08 6.52
CA LYS A 72 -5.42 3.54 7.22
C LYS A 72 -5.85 2.19 6.69
N SER A 73 -5.72 1.98 5.39
CA SER A 73 -5.93 0.68 4.78
C SER A 73 -4.84 0.38 3.78
N VAL A 74 -4.60 -0.91 3.61
CA VAL A 74 -3.74 -1.48 2.59
C VAL A 74 -4.62 -2.33 1.71
N TYR A 75 -4.52 -2.18 0.40
CA TYR A 75 -5.14 -3.10 -0.55
C TYR A 75 -4.08 -3.82 -1.36
N ILE A 76 -4.36 -5.06 -1.70
CA ILE A 76 -3.57 -5.93 -2.56
C ILE A 76 -4.51 -6.43 -3.62
N ALA A 77 -4.14 -6.26 -4.88
CA ALA A 77 -4.84 -6.79 -6.03
C ALA A 77 -3.88 -7.63 -6.86
N ILE A 78 -4.36 -8.73 -7.43
CA ILE A 78 -3.55 -9.64 -8.24
C ILE A 78 -4.25 -9.83 -9.57
N ASP A 79 -3.56 -9.53 -10.65
CA ASP A 79 -4.02 -9.80 -11.99
C ASP A 79 -3.15 -10.96 -12.52
N PRO A 80 -3.70 -12.17 -12.68
CA PRO A 80 -2.96 -13.33 -13.14
C PRO A 80 -2.42 -13.19 -14.59
N GLY A 81 -2.73 -12.11 -15.31
CA GLY A 81 -2.31 -11.89 -16.69
C GLY A 81 -3.27 -12.53 -17.69
N THR A 82 -2.95 -12.46 -18.99
CA THR A 82 -3.79 -13.03 -20.08
C THR A 82 -3.94 -14.53 -19.94
N GLN A 83 -5.02 -14.96 -19.29
CA GLN A 83 -5.48 -16.35 -19.32
C GLN A 83 -5.99 -16.69 -20.72
N ALA A 84 -5.29 -17.60 -21.40
CA ALA A 84 -5.88 -18.33 -22.52
C ALA A 84 -6.80 -19.49 -22.05
N GLY A 85 -7.05 -19.63 -20.74
CA GLY A 85 -7.94 -20.63 -20.19
C GLY A 85 -8.05 -20.59 -18.66
N GLY A 86 -9.03 -19.83 -18.16
CA GLY A 86 -9.86 -20.11 -16.99
C GLY A 86 -9.25 -20.57 -15.65
N GLY A 87 -7.96 -20.43 -15.41
CA GLY A 87 -7.33 -20.68 -14.11
C GLY A 87 -7.04 -19.36 -13.40
N ALA A 88 -8.03 -18.77 -12.74
CA ALA A 88 -7.85 -17.57 -11.94
C ALA A 88 -6.82 -17.81 -10.82
N GLY A 89 -5.68 -17.12 -10.92
CA GLY A 89 -4.75 -16.90 -9.82
C GLY A 89 -5.43 -16.06 -8.75
N THR A 90 -6.36 -16.70 -8.04
CA THR A 90 -7.09 -16.10 -6.95
C THR A 90 -6.16 -15.87 -5.77
N LEU A 91 -6.39 -14.81 -5.00
CA LEU A 91 -5.66 -14.56 -3.74
C LEU A 91 -5.70 -15.76 -2.77
N ASP A 92 -6.73 -16.61 -2.88
CA ASP A 92 -6.87 -17.86 -2.13
C ASP A 92 -5.79 -18.89 -2.51
N ALA A 93 -5.34 -18.88 -3.77
CA ALA A 93 -4.30 -19.77 -4.31
C ALA A 93 -2.87 -19.36 -3.95
N LEU A 94 -2.65 -18.20 -3.30
CA LEU A 94 -1.31 -17.73 -2.92
C LEU A 94 -0.96 -17.98 -1.45
N GLY A 95 -1.85 -18.67 -0.74
CA GLY A 95 -1.63 -19.12 0.63
C GLY A 95 -1.31 -17.96 1.57
N MET A 96 -0.42 -18.21 2.55
CA MET A 96 0.01 -17.21 3.51
C MET A 96 0.80 -16.08 2.85
N MET A 97 0.45 -14.84 3.15
CA MET A 97 1.18 -13.67 2.70
C MET A 97 1.75 -12.93 3.91
N ASN A 98 2.90 -12.30 3.78
CA ASN A 98 3.49 -11.43 4.80
C ASN A 98 3.85 -10.08 4.19
N LEU A 99 3.29 -9.00 4.73
CA LEU A 99 3.57 -7.64 4.34
C LEU A 99 4.41 -6.93 5.39
N ASN A 100 5.54 -6.37 4.94
CA ASN A 100 6.38 -5.48 5.72
C ASN A 100 6.29 -4.06 5.15
N ILE A 101 6.00 -3.07 6.00
CA ILE A 101 6.02 -1.65 5.63
C ILE A 101 7.21 -0.99 6.32
N ILE A 102 8.10 -0.41 5.53
CA ILE A 102 9.37 0.15 5.97
C ILE A 102 9.38 1.64 5.63
N VAL A 103 9.56 2.48 6.65
CA VAL A 103 9.61 3.95 6.53
C VAL A 103 10.92 4.44 7.12
N GLY A 104 11.75 5.08 6.30
CA GLY A 104 13.14 5.40 6.63
C GLY A 104 13.94 4.14 6.95
N ASN A 105 14.57 4.12 8.13
CA ASN A 105 15.33 2.97 8.63
C ASN A 105 14.52 2.11 9.62
N GLN A 106 13.20 2.28 9.70
CA GLN A 106 12.34 1.56 10.65
C GLN A 106 11.31 0.70 9.93
N VAL A 107 11.18 -0.55 10.38
CA VAL A 107 10.07 -1.43 10.01
C VAL A 107 8.89 -1.04 10.89
N VAL A 108 7.82 -0.49 10.30
CA VAL A 108 6.65 0.02 11.02
C VAL A 108 5.54 -1.03 11.11
N LEU A 109 5.46 -1.92 10.13
CA LEU A 109 4.61 -3.10 10.15
C LEU A 109 5.44 -4.30 9.73
N LYS A 110 5.39 -5.37 10.51
CA LYS A 110 6.17 -6.59 10.29
C LYS A 110 5.28 -7.82 10.33
N ASP A 111 5.49 -8.75 9.40
CA ASP A 111 4.86 -10.06 9.32
C ASP A 111 3.32 -9.97 9.40
N PHE A 112 2.77 -8.93 8.74
CA PHE A 112 1.33 -8.78 8.68
C PHE A 112 0.76 -9.72 7.63
N ALA A 113 -0.17 -10.59 8.02
CA ALA A 113 -0.80 -11.52 7.11
C ALA A 113 -2.12 -10.95 6.55
N PRO A 114 -2.13 -10.29 5.37
CA PRO A 114 -3.33 -9.66 4.83
C PRO A 114 -4.43 -10.66 4.45
N ASN A 115 -4.08 -11.93 4.24
CA ASN A 115 -5.01 -13.01 3.85
C ASN A 115 -5.74 -13.67 5.03
N PHE A 116 -5.59 -13.18 6.26
CA PHE A 116 -6.11 -13.81 7.49
C PHE A 116 -7.63 -14.10 7.51
N ASN A 117 -8.38 -13.68 6.49
CA ASN A 117 -9.80 -13.98 6.34
C ASN A 117 -10.28 -14.16 4.88
N ALA A 118 -9.38 -14.51 3.94
CA ALA A 118 -9.71 -14.60 2.51
C ALA A 118 -10.84 -15.61 2.18
N GLY A 119 -11.10 -16.59 3.06
CA GLY A 119 -12.15 -17.61 2.87
C GLY A 119 -13.52 -17.35 3.51
N ALA A 120 -13.68 -16.32 4.35
CA ALA A 120 -14.93 -16.10 5.10
C ALA A 120 -15.89 -15.14 4.37
N ARG A 121 -16.70 -15.70 3.47
CA ARG A 121 -17.75 -14.96 2.75
C ARG A 121 -18.93 -14.63 3.68
N GLY A 122 -19.34 -13.36 3.74
CA GLY A 122 -20.63 -12.95 4.32
C GLY A 122 -20.70 -12.82 5.85
N VAL A 123 -19.56 -12.80 6.57
CA VAL A 123 -19.55 -12.54 8.02
C VAL A 123 -19.09 -11.10 8.26
N ALA A 124 -20.04 -10.22 8.59
CA ALA A 124 -19.78 -8.80 8.80
C ALA A 124 -19.05 -8.57 10.14
N PHE A 125 -17.74 -8.38 10.08
CA PHE A 125 -16.96 -7.77 11.15
C PHE A 125 -16.43 -6.40 10.68
N ASP A 126 -17.33 -5.45 10.43
CA ASP A 126 -17.10 -3.98 10.31
C ASP A 126 -16.00 -3.46 9.33
N ARG A 127 -15.17 -4.30 8.70
CA ARG A 127 -14.08 -3.89 7.80
C ARG A 127 -13.74 -5.07 6.88
N LEU A 128 -14.27 -5.06 5.66
CA LEU A 128 -13.73 -5.64 4.41
C LEU A 128 -14.88 -5.93 3.44
N HIS A 129 -14.76 -5.45 2.20
CA HIS A 129 -15.49 -6.00 1.05
C HIS A 129 -14.45 -6.60 0.10
N SER A 130 -14.43 -7.91 -0.05
CA SER A 130 -14.12 -8.52 -1.34
C SER A 130 -15.48 -8.72 -2.02
N ALA A 131 -15.77 -7.98 -3.09
CA ALA A 131 -16.89 -8.38 -3.93
C ALA A 131 -16.52 -9.74 -4.56
N GLY A 132 -17.52 -10.60 -4.75
CA GLY A 132 -17.29 -11.95 -5.27
C GLY A 132 -16.52 -11.93 -6.59
N ASP A 133 -15.71 -12.97 -6.80
CA ASP A 133 -14.82 -13.17 -7.95
C ASP A 133 -13.60 -12.22 -8.07
N ASP A 134 -13.41 -11.28 -7.13
CA ASP A 134 -12.33 -10.30 -7.25
C ASP A 134 -11.03 -10.75 -6.55
N ASP A 135 -9.94 -10.76 -7.32
CA ASP A 135 -8.55 -10.95 -6.90
C ASP A 135 -8.02 -9.76 -6.07
N ILE A 136 -8.85 -9.21 -5.16
CA ILE A 136 -8.56 -8.02 -4.36
C ILE A 136 -8.87 -8.23 -2.87
N VAL A 137 -7.90 -7.89 -2.00
CA VAL A 137 -8.04 -7.85 -0.53
C VAL A 137 -7.66 -6.48 -0.02
N GLU A 138 -8.54 -5.81 0.74
CA GLU A 138 -8.25 -4.52 1.41
C GLU A 138 -8.33 -4.66 2.92
N VAL A 139 -7.22 -4.58 3.67
CA VAL A 139 -7.27 -4.58 5.14
C VAL A 139 -7.15 -3.18 5.72
N ARG A 140 -8.07 -2.82 6.62
CA ARG A 140 -7.98 -1.59 7.41
C ARG A 140 -7.17 -1.82 8.69
N LEU A 141 -6.11 -1.04 8.87
CA LEU A 141 -5.21 -1.08 10.01
C LEU A 141 -5.89 -0.54 11.29
N LEU A 142 -5.59 -1.18 12.42
CA LEU A 142 -5.99 -0.68 13.74
C LEU A 142 -5.05 0.42 14.24
N THR A 143 -3.78 0.33 13.87
CA THR A 143 -2.74 1.32 14.19
C THR A 143 -2.36 2.10 12.95
N ASP A 144 -2.24 3.42 13.13
CA ASP A 144 -1.90 4.34 12.06
C ASP A 144 -0.40 4.29 11.77
N ILE A 145 -0.05 4.10 10.49
CA ILE A 145 1.34 4.20 10.00
C ILE A 145 1.50 5.55 9.33
N ILE A 146 2.52 6.31 9.72
CA ILE A 146 2.80 7.64 9.16
C ILE A 146 3.96 7.52 8.18
N ILE A 147 3.79 8.04 6.96
CA ILE A 147 4.87 8.35 6.01
C ILE A 147 5.14 9.86 6.13
N PRO A 148 6.31 10.25 6.69
CA PRO A 148 6.68 11.65 6.78
C PRO A 148 7.08 12.26 5.42
N PRO A 149 7.11 13.60 5.30
CA PRO A 149 7.64 14.28 4.13
C PRO A 149 9.10 13.93 3.89
N GLN A 150 9.51 13.76 2.62
CA GLN A 150 10.90 13.50 2.22
C GLN A 150 11.57 12.27 2.84
N VAL A 151 10.82 11.40 3.52
CA VAL A 151 11.34 10.14 4.06
C VAL A 151 11.08 9.03 3.06
N ASN A 152 12.14 8.30 2.71
CA ASN A 152 12.03 7.14 1.83
C ASN A 152 11.18 6.05 2.49
N PHE A 153 10.31 5.42 1.73
CA PHE A 153 9.55 4.26 2.19
C PHE A 153 9.55 3.16 1.13
N LYS A 154 9.28 1.94 1.57
CA LYS A 154 9.07 0.78 0.70
C LYS A 154 8.15 -0.23 1.39
N CYS A 155 7.55 -1.10 0.60
CA CYS A 155 6.81 -2.23 1.12
C CYS A 155 7.37 -3.52 0.54
N GLU A 156 7.44 -4.56 1.35
CA GLU A 156 7.91 -5.88 0.92
C GLU A 156 6.75 -6.86 1.14
N LEU A 157 6.25 -7.45 0.07
CA LEU A 157 5.27 -8.52 0.14
C LEU A 157 5.98 -9.84 -0.10
N GLN A 158 5.82 -10.77 0.83
CA GLN A 158 6.27 -12.14 0.70
C GLN A 158 5.06 -13.06 0.56
N LEU A 159 5.09 -13.92 -0.45
CA LEU A 159 4.10 -14.97 -0.66
C LEU A 159 4.70 -16.30 -0.21
N ALA A 160 3.90 -17.15 0.44
CA ALA A 160 4.29 -18.51 0.78
C ALA A 160 4.33 -19.41 -0.45
N GLU A 161 3.43 -19.14 -1.42
CA GLU A 161 3.34 -19.88 -2.67
C GLU A 161 3.83 -19.02 -3.84
N THR A 162 4.39 -19.71 -4.83
CA THR A 162 4.96 -19.14 -6.04
C THR A 162 3.87 -18.75 -7.03
N THR A 163 4.01 -17.63 -7.74
CA THR A 163 3.15 -17.37 -8.90
C THR A 163 3.40 -18.47 -9.94
N SER A 164 2.32 -19.17 -10.33
CA SER A 164 2.40 -20.24 -11.34
C SER A 164 2.68 -19.70 -12.74
N GLU A 165 2.36 -18.42 -12.97
CA GLU A 165 2.44 -17.77 -14.27
C GLU A 165 3.52 -16.69 -14.31
N ALA A 166 4.13 -16.54 -15.48
CA ALA A 166 4.93 -15.37 -15.81
C ALA A 166 4.00 -14.17 -16.10
N ASN A 167 4.44 -12.97 -15.74
CA ASN A 167 3.70 -11.72 -15.97
C ASN A 167 2.45 -11.50 -15.10
N THR A 168 2.26 -12.27 -14.02
CA THR A 168 1.28 -11.91 -12.98
C THR A 168 1.59 -10.52 -12.45
N LYS A 169 0.62 -9.61 -12.47
CA LYS A 169 0.76 -8.25 -11.93
C LYS A 169 0.19 -8.22 -10.52
N ILE A 170 1.01 -7.82 -9.56
CA ILE A 170 0.59 -7.63 -8.18
C ILE A 170 0.59 -6.14 -7.92
N THR A 171 -0.54 -5.60 -7.50
CA THR A 171 -0.70 -4.20 -7.13
C THR A 171 -0.87 -4.08 -5.63
N LEU A 172 -0.02 -3.28 -5.00
CA LEU A 172 -0.17 -2.88 -3.62
C LEU A 172 -0.56 -1.41 -3.59
N GLY A 173 -1.56 -1.05 -2.80
CA GLY A 173 -1.81 0.34 -2.51
C GLY A 173 -2.11 0.64 -1.05
N LEU A 174 -1.74 1.85 -0.67
CA LEU A 174 -1.84 2.39 0.66
C LEU A 174 -2.84 3.53 0.58
N LYS A 175 -3.90 3.47 1.39
CA LYS A 175 -4.97 4.47 1.42
C LYS A 175 -5.06 5.08 2.81
N GLY A 176 -5.31 6.38 2.87
CA GLY A 176 -5.59 7.04 4.12
C GLY A 176 -5.62 8.56 4.00
N TYR A 177 -5.26 9.24 5.08
CA TYR A 177 -5.33 10.69 5.16
C TYR A 177 -4.02 11.30 4.72
N GLY A 178 -4.07 12.19 3.74
CA GLY A 178 -2.99 13.06 3.35
C GLY A 178 -3.13 14.43 4.00
N VAL A 179 -1.99 15.07 4.25
CA VAL A 179 -1.95 16.52 4.51
C VAL A 179 -1.04 17.12 3.47
N ILE A 180 -1.60 18.00 2.64
CA ILE A 180 -0.82 18.84 1.72
C ILE A 180 -0.60 20.17 2.46
N PHE A 181 0.66 20.43 2.82
CA PHE A 181 1.07 21.75 3.27
C PHE A 181 0.97 22.69 2.07
N SER A 182 0.23 23.78 2.22
CA SER A 182 0.37 24.90 1.27
C SER A 182 1.83 25.34 1.36
N ALA A 183 2.52 25.40 0.22
CA ALA A 183 3.69 26.27 0.12
C ALA A 183 3.19 27.65 0.55
N GLY A 184 3.74 28.19 1.63
CA GLY A 184 3.37 29.53 2.06
C GLY A 184 3.49 30.47 0.87
N ASN A 185 2.45 31.24 0.60
CA ASN A 185 2.56 32.39 -0.29
C ASN A 185 3.60 33.34 0.32
N THR A 186 4.87 33.20 -0.06
CA THR A 186 5.77 34.33 -0.13
C THR A 186 5.60 34.91 -1.51
N PHE A 187 4.99 36.10 -1.54
CA PHE A 187 4.86 37.00 -2.69
C PHE A 187 6.18 37.16 -3.44
#